data_AF-A0A7R9IAR1-F1
#
_entry.id   AF-A0A7R9IAR1-F1
#
_cell.length_a   1.000
_cell.length_b   1.000
_cell.length_c   1.000
_cell.angle_alpha   90.00
_cell.angle_beta   90.00
_cell.angle_gamma   90.00
#
_symmetry.space_group_name_H-M   'P 1'
#
loop_
_entity.id
_entity.type
_entity.pdbx_description
1 polymer ?
#
loop_
_entity_poly.entity_id
_entity_poly.type
_entity_poly.pdbx_seq_one_letter_code
_entity_poly.pdbx_strand_id
1 'polypeptide(L)'
;MSGMPPEFWAGSVLEELPDRIVICQPSAWDFCNRRDYRIKMCTHVNMKDFVTAHHEMGHIQYFLHYRHLPKAFRDGANPGFHEAVGEAIALSVSTPGHLQNLGLVQNSADDLPYDINYLFSLALDKLAFLPFSLVMDRWRWDIFQGGVGKEQYNCHWWRLREKYTGIKPPVLRSEIDFDPGSKYHVLANMPYIR
;
A
#
# COMPACT_ATOMS: atom_id res chain seq x y z
N MET A 1 14.42 -20.40 5.05
CA MET A 1 13.86 -19.19 5.69
C MET A 1 13.48 -19.56 7.11
N SER A 2 13.82 -18.75 8.11
CA SER A 2 13.30 -18.93 9.48
C SER A 2 11.88 -18.37 9.55
N GLY A 3 11.01 -18.98 10.37
CA GLY A 3 9.68 -18.42 10.66
C GLY A 3 9.77 -17.05 11.34
N MET A 4 8.64 -16.35 11.40
CA MET A 4 8.54 -15.10 12.16
C MET A 4 8.87 -15.32 13.64
N PRO A 5 9.59 -14.38 14.28
CA PRO A 5 9.98 -14.52 15.68
C PRO A 5 8.75 -14.56 16.61
N PRO A 6 8.83 -15.20 17.80
CA PRO A 6 7.71 -15.25 18.74
C PRO A 6 7.16 -13.87 19.11
N GLU A 7 8.04 -12.87 19.22
CA GLU A 7 7.70 -11.48 19.54
C GLU A 7 6.78 -10.85 18.48
N PHE A 8 6.91 -11.25 17.21
CA PHE A 8 6.05 -10.77 16.13
C PHE A 8 4.59 -11.20 16.37
N TRP A 9 4.36 -12.48 16.67
CA TRP A 9 3.01 -13.02 16.91
C TRP A 9 2.39 -12.48 18.20
N ALA A 10 3.20 -12.32 19.25
CA ALA A 10 2.73 -11.80 20.53
C ALA A 10 2.43 -10.29 20.50
N GLY A 11 3.14 -9.53 19.63
CA GLY A 11 3.08 -8.06 19.62
C GLY A 11 2.21 -7.45 18.53
N SER A 12 1.95 -8.17 17.44
CA SER A 12 1.21 -7.64 16.28
C SER A 12 -0.30 -7.50 16.55
N VAL A 13 -0.91 -6.55 15.85
CA VAL A 13 -2.38 -6.41 15.77
C VAL A 13 -2.81 -6.90 14.40
N LEU A 14 -3.35 -8.11 14.36
CA LEU A 14 -3.72 -8.79 13.12
C LEU A 14 -5.23 -8.77 12.86
N GLU A 15 -6.04 -8.37 13.84
CA GLU A 15 -7.49 -8.27 13.77
C GLU A 15 -7.94 -6.99 14.48
N GLU A 16 -9.14 -6.52 14.18
CA GLU A 16 -9.72 -5.39 14.90
C GLU A 16 -10.01 -5.77 16.36
N LEU A 17 -9.66 -4.86 17.27
CA LEU A 17 -9.77 -5.12 18.71
C LEU A 17 -11.01 -4.39 19.24
N PRO A 18 -11.99 -5.10 19.84
CA PRO A 18 -13.29 -4.53 20.19
C PRO A 18 -13.23 -3.52 21.34
N ASP A 19 -12.15 -3.52 22.12
CA ASP A 19 -11.98 -2.73 23.33
C ASP A 19 -11.34 -1.35 23.09
N ARG A 20 -10.90 -1.04 21.87
CA ARG A 20 -10.15 0.19 21.59
C ARG A 20 -10.23 0.63 20.13
N ILE A 21 -10.12 1.94 19.92
CA ILE A 21 -10.01 2.52 18.58
C ILE A 21 -8.59 2.30 18.05
N VAL A 22 -8.46 1.68 16.89
CA VAL A 22 -7.18 1.39 16.22
C VAL A 22 -7.17 2.04 14.84
N ILE A 23 -6.02 2.58 14.43
CA ILE A 23 -5.82 3.01 13.04
C ILE A 23 -5.72 1.74 12.19
N CYS A 24 -6.74 1.41 11.40
CA CYS A 24 -6.81 0.14 10.66
C CYS A 24 -5.97 0.09 9.37
N GLN A 25 -5.41 1.22 8.92
CA GLN A 25 -4.55 1.23 7.72
C GLN A 25 -3.37 0.25 7.90
N PRO A 26 -3.17 -0.73 6.99
CA PRO A 26 -2.06 -1.68 7.05
C PRO A 26 -0.71 -0.98 7.17
N SER A 27 0.17 -1.56 7.99
CA SER A 27 1.52 -1.04 8.22
C SER A 27 2.40 -2.08 8.92
N ALA A 28 3.67 -2.12 8.53
CA ALA A 28 4.73 -2.89 9.17
C ALA A 28 5.67 -1.98 9.97
N TRP A 29 6.16 -2.48 11.10
CA TRP A 29 6.91 -1.71 12.09
C TRP A 29 8.22 -2.39 12.49
N ASP A 30 9.34 -1.67 12.37
CA ASP A 30 10.64 -2.01 12.97
C ASP A 30 10.83 -1.17 14.25
N PHE A 31 10.86 -1.82 15.43
CA PHE A 31 11.05 -1.16 16.72
C PHE A 31 12.53 -0.82 16.99
N CYS A 32 13.40 -0.97 15.99
CA CYS A 32 14.79 -0.52 15.96
C CYS A 32 15.73 -1.24 16.94
N ASN A 33 15.23 -2.21 17.72
CA ASN A 33 15.96 -2.95 18.74
C ASN A 33 16.54 -4.30 18.25
N ARG A 34 16.39 -4.60 16.95
CA ARG A 34 16.84 -5.85 16.27
C ARG A 34 16.07 -7.12 16.66
N ARG A 35 14.99 -6.99 17.42
CA ARG A 35 14.22 -8.12 17.98
C ARG A 35 12.74 -8.02 17.67
N ASP A 36 12.18 -6.83 17.85
CA ASP A 36 10.75 -6.56 17.82
C ASP A 36 10.34 -5.95 16.48
N TYR A 37 9.48 -6.68 15.77
CA TYR A 37 8.94 -6.36 14.46
C TYR A 37 7.47 -6.73 14.46
N ARG A 38 6.60 -5.86 13.96
CA ARG A 38 5.14 -6.05 14.10
C ARG A 38 4.37 -5.57 12.89
N ILE A 39 3.21 -6.18 12.67
CA ILE A 39 2.19 -5.67 11.75
C ILE A 39 1.03 -5.10 12.56
N LYS A 40 0.43 -4.03 12.03
CA LYS A 40 -0.85 -3.48 12.51
C LYS A 40 -1.81 -3.37 11.34
N MET A 41 -2.75 -4.30 11.25
CA MET A 41 -3.76 -4.42 10.20
C MET A 41 -5.06 -4.98 10.78
N CYS A 42 -6.20 -4.34 10.48
CA CYS A 42 -7.52 -4.87 10.82
C CYS A 42 -7.95 -5.86 9.72
N THR A 43 -7.47 -7.10 9.80
CA THR A 43 -7.63 -8.08 8.72
C THR A 43 -9.05 -8.62 8.68
N HIS A 44 -9.62 -8.70 7.47
CA HIS A 44 -10.84 -9.41 7.17
C HIS A 44 -10.55 -10.64 6.30
N VAL A 45 -11.40 -11.65 6.36
CA VAL A 45 -11.24 -12.89 5.58
C VAL A 45 -11.70 -12.65 4.13
N ASN A 46 -10.81 -12.15 3.29
CA ASN A 46 -11.04 -11.95 1.86
C ASN A 46 -9.71 -11.93 1.06
N MET A 47 -9.80 -11.95 -0.27
CA MET A 47 -8.63 -11.98 -1.16
C MET A 47 -7.74 -10.73 -1.05
N LYS A 48 -8.34 -9.55 -0.90
CA LYS A 48 -7.59 -8.29 -0.79
C LYS A 48 -6.67 -8.33 0.43
N ASP A 49 -7.23 -8.68 1.58
CA ASP A 49 -6.48 -8.69 2.84
C ASP A 49 -5.51 -9.87 2.92
N PHE A 50 -5.80 -10.99 2.25
CA PHE A 50 -4.84 -12.08 2.05
C PHE A 50 -3.58 -11.60 1.31
N VAL A 51 -3.75 -10.86 0.22
CA VAL A 51 -2.63 -10.29 -0.55
C VAL A 51 -1.92 -9.19 0.25
N THR A 52 -2.66 -8.30 0.91
CA THR A 52 -2.09 -7.26 1.77
C THR A 52 -1.26 -7.84 2.92
N ALA A 53 -1.70 -8.93 3.55
CA ALA A 53 -0.92 -9.60 4.59
C ALA A 53 0.45 -10.06 4.07
N HIS A 54 0.54 -10.54 2.82
CA HIS A 54 1.81 -10.90 2.19
C HIS A 54 2.67 -9.69 1.87
N HIS A 55 2.07 -8.60 1.39
CA HIS A 55 2.76 -7.31 1.20
C HIS A 55 3.41 -6.85 2.51
N GLU A 56 2.65 -6.79 3.60
CA GLU A 56 3.13 -6.34 4.91
C GLU A 56 4.20 -7.29 5.49
N MET A 57 4.06 -8.61 5.30
CA MET A 57 5.12 -9.56 5.67
C MET A 57 6.39 -9.36 4.85
N GLY A 58 6.31 -8.89 3.60
CA GLY A 58 7.46 -8.50 2.79
C GLY A 58 8.30 -7.41 3.46
N HIS A 59 7.65 -6.38 4.01
CA HIS A 59 8.33 -5.35 4.81
C HIS A 59 9.03 -5.95 6.04
N ILE A 60 8.35 -6.83 6.79
CA ILE A 60 8.94 -7.50 7.96
C ILE A 60 10.17 -8.34 7.58
N GLN A 61 10.11 -9.07 6.46
CA GLN A 61 11.27 -9.81 5.97
C GLN A 61 12.42 -8.88 5.60
N TYR A 62 12.15 -7.75 4.94
CA TYR A 62 13.16 -6.75 4.64
C TYR A 62 13.83 -6.26 5.94
N PHE A 63 13.03 -5.95 6.98
CA PHE A 63 13.54 -5.53 8.29
C PHE A 63 14.47 -6.56 8.92
N LEU A 64 14.08 -7.84 8.88
CA LEU A 64 14.86 -8.95 9.41
C LEU A 64 16.18 -9.13 8.66
N HIS A 65 16.19 -8.91 7.34
CA HIS A 65 17.40 -9.04 6.52
C HIS A 65 18.44 -7.96 6.85
N TYR A 66 18.06 -6.68 6.96
CA TYR A 66 19.02 -5.62 7.22
C TYR A 66 19.29 -5.35 8.71
N ARG A 67 18.66 -6.08 9.65
CA ARG A 67 18.73 -5.80 11.10
C ARG A 67 20.13 -5.73 11.70
N HIS A 68 21.09 -6.37 11.04
CA HIS A 68 22.49 -6.44 11.46
C HIS A 68 23.27 -5.16 11.10
N LEU A 69 22.80 -4.38 10.14
CA LEU A 69 23.41 -3.11 9.72
C LEU A 69 23.35 -2.06 10.85
N PRO A 70 24.24 -1.03 10.82
CA PRO A 70 24.10 0.14 11.67
C PRO A 70 22.72 0.79 11.48
N LYS A 71 22.16 1.40 12.55
CA LYS A 71 20.77 1.89 12.52
C LYS A 71 20.51 2.87 11.36
N ALA A 72 21.49 3.70 11.00
CA ALA A 72 21.40 4.65 9.89
C ALA A 72 21.24 3.98 8.50
N PHE A 73 21.59 2.70 8.36
CA PHE A 73 21.50 1.94 7.10
C PHE A 73 20.38 0.89 7.14
N ARG A 74 19.43 1.00 8.06
CA ARG A 74 18.26 0.11 8.17
C ARG A 74 17.05 0.72 7.50
N ASP A 75 17.16 0.84 6.19
CA ASP A 75 16.09 1.29 5.32
C ASP A 75 16.26 0.62 3.94
N GLY A 76 15.27 0.78 3.07
CA GLY A 76 15.39 0.40 1.66
C GLY A 76 16.51 1.20 0.98
N ALA A 77 17.04 0.67 -0.13
CA ALA A 77 18.05 1.39 -0.92
C ALA A 77 17.55 2.78 -1.38
N ASN A 78 16.25 2.87 -1.62
CA ASN A 78 15.46 4.10 -1.67
C ASN A 78 14.03 3.75 -1.17
N PRO A 79 13.16 4.74 -0.92
CA PRO A 79 11.81 4.48 -0.40
C PRO A 79 10.97 3.51 -1.24
N GLY A 80 11.21 3.45 -2.55
CA GLY A 80 10.47 2.56 -3.44
C GLY A 80 10.89 1.09 -3.37
N PHE A 81 12.14 0.81 -2.97
CA PHE A 81 12.56 -0.58 -2.77
C PHE A 81 11.76 -1.26 -1.65
N HIS A 82 11.41 -0.53 -0.59
CA HIS A 82 10.63 -1.10 0.50
C HIS A 82 9.26 -1.58 0.02
N GLU A 83 8.51 -0.72 -0.68
CA GLU A 83 7.19 -1.06 -1.22
C GLU A 83 7.28 -2.12 -2.33
N ALA A 84 8.29 -2.03 -3.20
CA ALA A 84 8.45 -2.95 -4.34
C ALA A 84 8.69 -4.41 -3.91
N VAL A 85 9.39 -4.66 -2.80
CA VAL A 85 9.60 -6.01 -2.29
C VAL A 85 8.29 -6.63 -1.82
N GLY A 86 7.47 -5.89 -1.08
CA GLY A 86 6.13 -6.32 -0.67
C GLY A 86 5.23 -6.61 -1.87
N GLU A 87 5.22 -5.70 -2.85
CA GLU A 87 4.46 -5.84 -4.09
C GLU A 87 4.91 -7.05 -4.94
N ALA A 88 6.21 -7.33 -5.04
CA ALA A 88 6.72 -8.47 -5.79
C ALA A 88 6.24 -9.82 -5.21
N ILE A 89 6.20 -9.91 -3.88
CA ILE A 89 5.66 -11.09 -3.18
C ILE A 89 4.16 -11.19 -3.43
N ALA A 90 3.42 -10.08 -3.26
CA ALA A 90 1.98 -10.01 -3.50
C ALA A 90 1.59 -10.45 -4.92
N LEU A 91 2.38 -10.06 -5.94
CA LEU A 91 2.17 -10.48 -7.34
C LEU A 91 2.26 -12.00 -7.51
N SER A 92 3.26 -12.64 -6.87
CA SER A 92 3.44 -14.09 -6.96
C SER A 92 2.32 -14.84 -6.23
N VAL A 93 1.91 -14.33 -5.06
CA VAL A 93 0.82 -14.90 -4.23
C VAL A 93 -0.54 -14.80 -4.92
N SER A 94 -0.75 -13.74 -5.70
CA SER A 94 -2.02 -13.51 -6.41
C SER A 94 -2.17 -14.36 -7.67
N THR A 95 -1.15 -15.13 -8.06
CA THR A 95 -1.22 -15.96 -9.26
C THR A 95 -2.22 -17.12 -9.10
N PRO A 96 -2.98 -17.44 -10.15
CA PRO A 96 -3.91 -18.57 -10.12
C PRO A 96 -3.28 -19.90 -9.70
N GLY A 97 -2.09 -20.21 -10.23
CA GLY A 97 -1.36 -21.43 -9.88
C GLY A 97 -0.98 -21.49 -8.39
N HIS A 98 -0.62 -20.35 -7.78
CA HIS A 98 -0.38 -20.29 -6.34
C HIS A 98 -1.67 -20.53 -5.54
N LEU A 99 -2.77 -19.88 -5.92
CA LEU A 99 -4.07 -20.04 -5.26
C LEU A 99 -4.62 -21.47 -5.38
N GLN A 100 -4.39 -22.13 -6.52
CA GLN A 100 -4.74 -23.53 -6.72
C GLN A 100 -3.94 -24.45 -5.79
N ASN A 101 -2.62 -24.21 -5.66
CA ASN A 101 -1.78 -24.99 -4.74
C ASN A 101 -2.20 -24.83 -3.27
N LEU A 102 -2.81 -23.70 -2.91
CA LEU A 102 -3.41 -23.45 -1.60
C LEU A 102 -4.85 -24.00 -1.47
N GLY A 103 -5.43 -24.54 -2.54
CA GLY A 103 -6.81 -25.04 -2.57
C GLY A 103 -7.88 -23.94 -2.56
N LEU A 104 -7.50 -22.68 -2.83
CA LEU A 104 -8.42 -21.53 -2.83
C LEU A 104 -9.16 -21.36 -4.17
N VAL A 105 -8.62 -21.94 -5.25
CA VAL A 105 -9.21 -21.93 -6.60
C VAL A 105 -9.20 -23.35 -7.15
N GLN A 106 -10.32 -23.82 -7.69
CA GLN A 106 -10.41 -25.11 -8.38
C GLN A 106 -9.70 -25.03 -9.73
N ASN A 107 -9.18 -26.16 -10.23
CA ASN A 107 -8.48 -26.32 -11.51
C ASN A 107 -8.46 -25.07 -12.39
N SER A 108 -7.41 -24.25 -12.26
CA SER A 108 -7.12 -23.26 -13.28
C SER A 108 -6.72 -24.04 -14.52
N ALA A 109 -7.61 -24.11 -15.51
CA ALA A 109 -7.15 -24.44 -16.83
C ALA A 109 -6.22 -23.29 -17.24
N ASP A 110 -4.98 -23.59 -17.62
CA ASP A 110 -4.14 -22.68 -18.38
C ASP A 110 -4.85 -22.43 -19.72
N ASP A 111 -5.87 -21.57 -19.69
CA ASP A 111 -6.68 -21.20 -20.83
C ASP A 111 -6.53 -19.70 -21.09
N LEU A 112 -6.42 -19.37 -22.38
CA LEU A 112 -6.19 -17.99 -22.81
C LEU A 112 -7.27 -17.01 -22.29
N PRO A 113 -8.58 -17.34 -22.26
CA PRO A 113 -9.58 -16.47 -21.67
C PRO A 113 -9.33 -16.13 -20.19
N TYR A 114 -8.87 -17.09 -19.40
CA TYR A 114 -8.60 -16.93 -17.98
C TYR A 114 -7.36 -16.08 -17.75
N ASP A 115 -6.30 -16.27 -18.53
CA ASP A 115 -5.12 -15.40 -18.51
C ASP A 115 -5.47 -13.95 -18.83
N ILE A 116 -6.33 -13.71 -19.84
CA ILE A 116 -6.80 -12.37 -20.18
C ILE A 116 -7.58 -11.75 -19.02
N ASN A 117 -8.46 -12.52 -18.36
CA ASN A 117 -9.20 -12.03 -17.20
C ASN A 117 -8.27 -11.70 -16.02
N TYR A 118 -7.28 -12.54 -15.75
CA TYR A 118 -6.27 -12.29 -14.71
C TYR A 118 -5.45 -11.04 -15.01
N LEU A 119 -4.91 -10.91 -16.23
CA LEU A 119 -4.13 -9.76 -16.65
C LEU A 119 -4.96 -8.47 -16.64
N PHE A 120 -6.24 -8.54 -17.03
CA PHE A 120 -7.14 -7.40 -16.95
C PHE A 120 -7.41 -6.98 -15.49
N SER A 121 -7.66 -7.94 -14.60
CA SER A 121 -7.82 -7.67 -13.16
C SER A 121 -6.56 -7.05 -12.56
N LEU A 122 -5.38 -7.56 -12.94
CA LEU A 122 -4.09 -7.00 -12.52
C LEU A 122 -3.89 -5.58 -13.06
N ALA A 123 -4.26 -5.33 -14.33
CA ALA A 123 -4.17 -4.02 -14.94
C ALA A 123 -5.07 -2.99 -14.24
N LEU A 124 -6.28 -3.38 -13.84
CA LEU A 124 -7.19 -2.52 -13.07
C LEU A 124 -6.62 -2.09 -11.72
N ASP A 125 -5.80 -2.93 -11.09
CA ASP A 125 -5.11 -2.57 -9.84
C ASP A 125 -3.84 -1.76 -10.13
N LYS A 126 -2.93 -2.28 -10.95
CA LYS A 126 -1.58 -1.72 -11.12
C LYS A 126 -1.53 -0.54 -12.08
N LEU A 127 -2.14 -0.64 -13.25
CA LEU A 127 -2.06 0.42 -14.28
C LEU A 127 -2.95 1.60 -13.94
N ALA A 128 -4.16 1.37 -13.42
CA ALA A 128 -5.06 2.45 -13.01
C ALA A 128 -4.50 3.27 -11.82
N PHE A 129 -3.64 2.65 -10.99
CA PHE A 129 -3.00 3.30 -9.86
C PHE A 129 -1.89 4.28 -10.25
N LEU A 130 -1.12 4.01 -11.32
CA LEU A 130 0.02 4.84 -11.75
C LEU A 130 -0.32 6.34 -11.90
N PRO A 131 -1.37 6.75 -12.62
CA PRO A 131 -1.69 8.17 -12.74
C PRO A 131 -2.21 8.74 -11.41
N PHE A 132 -2.86 7.94 -10.56
CA PHE A 132 -3.30 8.39 -9.24
C PHE A 132 -2.11 8.67 -8.32
N SER A 133 -1.11 7.79 -8.29
CA SER A 133 0.09 8.00 -7.47
C SER A 133 0.89 9.21 -7.91
N LEU A 134 1.00 9.43 -9.22
CA LEU A 134 1.63 10.62 -9.78
C LEU A 134 0.93 11.91 -9.35
N VAL A 135 -0.42 11.96 -9.41
CA VAL A 135 -1.21 13.13 -9.02
C VAL A 135 -0.98 13.51 -7.56
N MET A 136 -0.92 12.52 -6.67
CA MET A 136 -0.74 12.72 -5.23
C MET A 136 0.49 13.56 -4.90
N ASP A 137 1.67 13.13 -5.35
CA ASP A 137 2.90 13.83 -5.04
C ASP A 137 3.14 15.04 -5.95
N ARG A 138 2.63 15.05 -7.20
CA ARG A 138 2.62 16.26 -8.02
C ARG A 138 1.88 17.40 -7.32
N TRP A 139 0.69 17.13 -6.79
CA TRP A 139 -0.10 18.10 -6.04
C TRP A 139 0.64 18.61 -4.80
N ARG A 140 1.25 17.71 -4.01
CA ARG A 140 2.04 18.09 -2.82
C ARG A 140 3.27 18.91 -3.17
N TRP A 141 4.00 18.55 -4.22
CA TRP A 141 5.18 19.28 -4.67
C TRP A 141 4.84 20.69 -5.14
N ASP A 142 3.78 20.84 -5.94
CA ASP A 142 3.33 22.16 -6.41
C ASP A 142 2.97 23.09 -5.22
N ILE A 143 2.41 22.54 -4.14
CA ILE A 143 2.15 23.26 -2.88
C ILE A 143 3.45 23.59 -2.12
N PHE A 144 4.32 22.60 -1.90
CA PHE A 144 5.56 22.79 -1.14
C PHE A 144 6.54 23.75 -1.83
N GLN A 145 6.48 23.84 -3.16
CA GLN A 145 7.24 24.82 -3.94
C GLN A 145 6.64 26.23 -3.87
N GLY A 146 5.44 26.40 -3.29
CA GLY A 146 4.73 27.68 -3.20
C GLY A 146 4.00 28.08 -4.48
N GLY A 147 3.90 27.19 -5.48
CA GLY A 147 3.21 27.45 -6.75
C GLY A 147 1.69 27.39 -6.65
N VAL A 148 1.15 26.86 -5.55
CA VAL A 148 -0.29 26.70 -5.28
C VAL A 148 -0.59 27.19 -3.87
N GLY A 149 -1.37 28.27 -3.78
CA GLY A 149 -1.86 28.80 -2.52
C GLY A 149 -2.99 27.97 -1.92
N LYS A 150 -3.28 28.19 -0.63
CA LYS A 150 -4.33 27.46 0.12
C LYS A 150 -5.70 27.60 -0.53
N GLU A 151 -5.96 28.77 -1.11
CA GLU A 151 -7.15 29.14 -1.85
C GLU A 151 -7.32 28.42 -3.20
N GLN A 152 -6.41 27.51 -3.54
CA GLN A 152 -6.46 26.71 -4.77
C GLN A 152 -6.18 25.22 -4.54
N TYR A 153 -6.11 24.77 -3.28
CA TYR A 153 -5.75 23.39 -2.97
C TYR A 153 -6.68 22.39 -3.63
N ASN A 154 -7.99 22.57 -3.50
CA ASN A 154 -8.97 21.61 -3.99
C ASN A 154 -9.17 21.71 -5.50
N CYS A 155 -9.15 22.92 -6.05
CA CYS A 155 -9.21 23.18 -7.49
C CYS A 155 -8.00 22.57 -8.21
N HIS A 156 -6.79 22.79 -7.68
CA HIS A 156 -5.57 22.21 -8.24
C HIS A 156 -5.57 20.68 -8.17
N TRP A 157 -6.05 20.12 -7.06
CA TRP A 157 -6.24 18.68 -6.92
C TRP A 157 -7.13 18.11 -8.04
N TRP A 158 -8.32 18.67 -8.24
CA TRP A 158 -9.23 18.18 -9.29
C TRP A 158 -8.73 18.42 -10.70
N ARG A 159 -8.02 19.53 -10.95
CA ARG A 159 -7.36 19.77 -12.24
C ARG A 159 -6.34 18.69 -12.58
N LEU A 160 -5.54 18.26 -11.60
CA LEU A 160 -4.59 17.17 -11.77
C LEU A 160 -5.30 15.82 -11.92
N ARG A 161 -6.34 15.56 -11.13
CA ARG A 161 -7.15 14.33 -11.25
C ARG A 161 -7.78 14.20 -12.64
N GLU A 162 -8.35 15.27 -13.17
CA GLU A 162 -8.92 15.26 -14.52
C GLU A 162 -7.83 15.05 -15.57
N LYS A 163 -6.72 15.81 -15.49
CA LYS A 163 -5.62 15.72 -16.46
C LYS A 163 -4.97 14.35 -16.55
N TYR A 164 -4.67 13.72 -15.42
CA TYR A 164 -3.88 12.48 -15.38
C TYR A 164 -4.72 11.22 -15.24
N THR A 165 -5.83 11.28 -14.50
CA THR A 165 -6.68 10.11 -14.25
C THR A 165 -7.98 10.13 -15.05
N GLY A 166 -8.31 11.22 -15.74
CA GLY A 166 -9.52 11.33 -16.57
C GLY A 166 -10.82 11.35 -15.78
N ILE A 167 -10.77 11.63 -14.47
CA ILE A 167 -11.96 11.66 -13.61
C ILE A 167 -12.29 13.08 -13.14
N LYS A 168 -13.56 13.30 -12.87
CA LYS A 168 -14.10 14.54 -12.30
C LYS A 168 -14.88 14.24 -11.03
N PRO A 169 -15.04 15.21 -10.11
CA PRO A 169 -15.87 14.98 -8.93
C PRO A 169 -17.33 14.78 -9.36
N PRO A 170 -18.08 13.88 -8.71
CA PRO A 170 -19.49 13.63 -9.04
C PRO A 170 -20.43 14.76 -8.60
N VAL A 171 -19.96 15.65 -7.72
CA VAL A 171 -20.67 16.82 -7.21
C VAL A 171 -19.76 18.04 -7.29
N LEU A 172 -20.35 19.24 -7.29
CA LEU A 172 -19.57 20.47 -7.25
C LEU A 172 -18.74 20.53 -5.96
N ARG A 173 -17.47 20.90 -6.11
CA ARG A 173 -16.52 21.10 -5.01
C ARG A 173 -16.11 22.56 -4.94
N SER A 174 -15.71 23.01 -3.77
CA SER A 174 -15.18 24.34 -3.54
C SER A 174 -13.91 24.28 -2.69
N GLU A 175 -13.32 25.43 -2.37
CA GLU A 175 -12.11 25.50 -1.54
C GLU A 175 -12.40 25.45 -0.04
N ILE A 176 -13.68 25.37 0.37
CA ILE A 176 -14.03 24.97 1.74
C ILE A 176 -13.81 23.46 1.94
N ASP A 177 -13.75 22.71 0.83
CA ASP A 177 -13.48 21.28 0.81
C ASP A 177 -11.97 21.03 0.76
N PHE A 178 -11.54 19.88 1.31
CA PHE A 178 -10.16 19.44 1.25
C PHE A 178 -10.11 17.94 0.89
N ASP A 179 -10.46 17.62 -0.35
CA ASP A 179 -10.53 16.25 -0.86
C ASP A 179 -9.21 15.46 -0.74
N PRO A 180 -8.02 16.02 -1.03
CA PRO A 180 -6.76 15.30 -0.80
C PRO A 180 -6.56 14.90 0.67
N GLY A 181 -7.11 15.66 1.62
CA GLY A 181 -7.11 15.32 3.04
C GLY A 181 -7.89 14.04 3.38
N SER A 182 -8.81 13.59 2.52
CA SER A 182 -9.50 12.31 2.70
C SER A 182 -8.61 11.09 2.41
N LYS A 183 -7.41 11.29 1.87
CA LYS A 183 -6.43 10.22 1.64
C LYS A 183 -5.40 10.19 2.77
N TYR A 184 -5.31 9.03 3.45
CA TYR A 184 -4.44 8.79 4.61
C TYR A 184 -3.03 9.38 4.51
N HIS A 185 -2.38 9.22 3.36
CA HIS A 185 -0.98 9.62 3.16
C HIS A 185 -0.77 11.13 3.20
N VAL A 186 -1.80 11.92 2.84
CA VAL A 186 -1.74 13.38 2.93
C VAL A 186 -1.74 13.81 4.40
N LEU A 187 -2.68 13.32 5.20
CA LEU A 187 -2.79 13.66 6.62
C LEU A 187 -1.63 13.09 7.46
N ALA A 188 -1.17 11.88 7.13
CA ALA A 188 -0.05 11.23 7.79
C ALA A 188 1.33 11.77 7.33
N ASN A 189 1.36 12.74 6.42
CA ASN A 189 2.57 13.30 5.82
C ASN A 189 3.53 12.21 5.27
N MET A 190 2.98 11.18 4.62
CA MET A 190 3.77 10.09 4.03
C MET A 190 3.98 10.36 2.53
N PRO A 191 5.24 10.38 2.03
CA PRO A 191 5.55 10.41 0.59
C PRO A 191 4.77 9.34 -0.18
N TYR A 192 4.21 9.69 -1.35
CA TYR A 192 3.41 8.77 -2.16
C TYR A 192 4.19 8.18 -3.34
N ILE A 193 5.24 8.86 -3.81
CA ILE A 193 6.18 8.37 -4.81
C ILE A 193 7.12 7.38 -4.11
N ARG A 194 6.71 6.12 -4.12
CA ARG A 194 7.46 4.95 -3.69
C ARG A 194 7.23 3.88 -4.73
#